data_AF-A0AAE8VZ66-F1
#
_entry.id   AF-A0AAE8VZ66-F1
#
_cell.length_a   1.000
_cell.length_b   1.000
_cell.length_c   1.000
_cell.angle_alpha   90.00
_cell.angle_beta   90.00
_cell.angle_gamma   90.00
#
_symmetry.space_group_name_H-M   'P 1'
#
loop_
_entity.id
_entity.type
_entity.pdbx_description
1 polymer ?
#
loop_
_entity_poly.entity_id
_entity_poly.type
_entity_poly.pdbx_seq_one_letter_code
_entity_poly.pdbx_strand_id
1 'polypeptide(L)'
;MSDKTMSADEAVSRLASGMTLGIGGWGSRRKPMALVRALLRTGITDLTVVSYGGPDIGMLAAAGRIRKLVAAFATLDSIPLEPHFRAARERGAFELMEVDEAMFMWGLHAAANRLSFMPVRAGIGSDVLRVNPGLRTVTSPYDDGETYVAMPALRLDAAFVHVNRADRLGNGQYLGPDPYFDDLFCEAADTAYVSCERVVDTAELTKEGPPQSLLIKRHTVTGVIEAPNGAHFTSCAPDHPRDEAFQKHYATTPWAEFSERFLADDEHAYQAAVQTWHKERSS
;
A
#
# COMPACT_ATOMS: atom_id res chain seq x y z
N MET A 1 4.80 -26.35 -10.94
CA MET A 1 4.60 -25.18 -10.05
C MET A 1 3.12 -24.87 -10.02
N SER A 2 2.55 -24.55 -8.87
CA SER A 2 1.11 -24.36 -8.71
C SER A 2 0.66 -22.99 -9.22
N ASP A 3 -0.56 -22.95 -9.75
CA ASP A 3 -1.31 -21.73 -10.01
C ASP A 3 -1.56 -20.99 -8.69
N LYS A 4 -1.34 -19.67 -8.69
CA LYS A 4 -1.53 -18.78 -7.52
C LYS A 4 -2.68 -17.81 -7.71
N THR A 5 -3.43 -17.92 -8.80
CA THR A 5 -4.60 -17.08 -9.02
C THR A 5 -5.66 -17.33 -7.95
N MET A 6 -6.26 -16.25 -7.46
CA MET A 6 -7.33 -16.28 -6.48
C MET A 6 -8.15 -14.99 -6.55
N SER A 7 -9.32 -14.99 -5.94
CA SER A 7 -10.14 -13.80 -5.73
C SER A 7 -9.56 -12.89 -4.63
N ALA A 8 -9.99 -11.63 -4.62
CA ALA A 8 -9.64 -10.70 -3.55
C ALA A 8 -10.16 -11.17 -2.18
N ASP A 9 -11.34 -11.80 -2.13
CA ASP A 9 -11.93 -12.34 -0.91
C ASP A 9 -11.13 -13.53 -0.38
N GLU A 10 -10.66 -14.44 -1.25
CA GLU A 10 -9.75 -15.52 -0.87
C GLU A 10 -8.42 -14.99 -0.33
N ALA A 11 -7.86 -13.93 -0.92
CA ALA A 11 -6.64 -13.30 -0.44
C ALA A 11 -6.84 -12.71 0.97
N VAL A 12 -7.90 -11.93 1.17
CA VAL A 12 -8.22 -11.30 2.47
C VAL A 12 -8.60 -12.32 3.53
N SER A 13 -9.23 -13.44 3.16
CA SER A 13 -9.60 -14.51 4.10
C SER A 13 -8.41 -15.18 4.79
N ARG A 14 -7.20 -14.98 4.26
CA ARG A 14 -5.94 -15.49 4.82
C ARG A 14 -5.30 -14.52 5.81
N LEU A 15 -5.85 -13.32 5.95
CA LEU A 15 -5.41 -12.34 6.94
C LEU A 15 -6.15 -12.52 8.27
N ALA A 16 -5.59 -11.96 9.32
CA ALA A 16 -6.17 -11.95 10.66
C ALA A 16 -6.05 -10.57 11.31
N SER A 17 -6.94 -10.29 12.26
CA SER A 17 -6.80 -9.11 13.13
C SER A 17 -5.48 -9.15 13.90
N GLY A 18 -4.90 -7.99 14.16
CA GLY A 18 -3.62 -7.89 14.87
C GLY A 18 -2.38 -7.87 13.97
N MET A 19 -2.51 -8.31 12.70
CA MET A 19 -1.41 -8.39 11.74
C MET A 19 -0.79 -7.03 11.38
N THR A 20 0.47 -7.08 10.98
CA THR A 20 1.20 -6.02 10.30
C THR A 20 1.01 -6.15 8.80
N LEU A 21 0.21 -5.28 8.20
CA LEU A 21 -0.11 -5.24 6.78
C LEU A 21 0.67 -4.12 6.08
N GLY A 22 1.54 -4.49 5.14
CA GLY A 22 2.15 -3.57 4.21
C GLY A 22 1.25 -3.29 3.02
N ILE A 23 1.16 -2.02 2.61
CA ILE A 23 0.38 -1.61 1.43
C ILE A 23 1.30 -0.82 0.50
N GLY A 24 1.56 -1.41 -0.67
CA GLY A 24 2.37 -0.81 -1.74
C GLY A 24 1.72 0.40 -2.39
N GLY A 25 2.24 0.78 -3.55
CA GLY A 25 1.97 2.05 -4.20
C GLY A 25 2.48 3.25 -3.39
N TRP A 26 2.07 4.45 -3.81
CA TRP A 26 2.60 5.70 -3.26
C TRP A 26 1.55 6.79 -3.25
N GLY A 27 1.14 7.28 -2.07
CA GLY A 27 0.11 8.33 -2.01
C GLY A 27 -1.14 7.90 -2.78
N SER A 28 -1.56 8.70 -3.75
CA SER A 28 -2.65 8.33 -4.67
C SER A 28 -2.14 7.78 -6.01
N ARG A 29 -1.21 6.82 -5.95
CA ARG A 29 -0.61 6.18 -7.13
C ARG A 29 -0.49 4.68 -6.91
N ARG A 30 -1.09 3.92 -7.83
CA ARG A 30 -1.08 2.45 -7.93
C ARG A 30 -1.33 1.74 -6.59
N LYS A 31 -2.24 2.29 -5.77
CA LYS A 31 -2.63 1.63 -4.53
C LYS A 31 -3.46 0.39 -4.85
N PRO A 32 -3.31 -0.73 -4.13
CA PRO A 32 -4.13 -1.94 -4.32
C PRO A 32 -5.53 -1.76 -3.73
N MET A 33 -6.29 -0.79 -4.25
CA MET A 33 -7.54 -0.34 -3.64
C MET A 33 -8.63 -1.41 -3.65
N ALA A 34 -8.67 -2.29 -4.67
CA ALA A 34 -9.57 -3.44 -4.67
C ALA A 34 -9.34 -4.40 -3.49
N LEU A 35 -8.08 -4.65 -3.12
CA LEU A 35 -7.75 -5.45 -1.93
C LEU A 35 -8.06 -4.71 -0.63
N VAL A 36 -7.86 -3.39 -0.59
CA VAL A 36 -8.27 -2.55 0.56
C VAL A 36 -9.79 -2.58 0.75
N ARG A 37 -10.57 -2.45 -0.33
CA ARG A 37 -12.03 -2.58 -0.29
C ARG A 37 -12.49 -3.97 0.15
N ALA A 38 -11.84 -5.02 -0.36
CA ALA A 38 -12.11 -6.39 0.08
C ALA A 38 -11.83 -6.57 1.58
N LEU A 39 -10.74 -6.01 2.09
CA LEU A 39 -10.43 -6.01 3.53
C LEU A 39 -11.52 -5.31 4.34
N LEU A 40 -12.01 -4.15 3.87
CA LEU A 40 -13.04 -3.36 4.57
C LEU A 40 -14.39 -4.07 4.70
N ARG A 41 -14.71 -5.01 3.80
CA ARG A 41 -15.89 -5.88 3.92
C ARG A 41 -15.82 -6.89 5.07
N THR A 42 -14.63 -7.11 5.63
CA THR A 42 -14.44 -8.12 6.69
C THR A 42 -14.54 -7.51 8.08
N GLY A 43 -14.54 -8.39 9.09
CA GLY A 43 -14.40 -8.02 10.51
C GLY A 43 -12.95 -7.76 10.94
N ILE A 44 -11.96 -7.88 10.05
CA ILE A 44 -10.54 -7.71 10.40
C ILE A 44 -10.29 -6.29 10.91
N THR A 45 -9.55 -6.18 12.01
CA THR A 45 -9.24 -4.91 12.68
C THR A 45 -7.92 -5.04 13.43
N ASP A 46 -7.59 -4.06 14.28
CA ASP A 46 -6.39 -4.07 15.11
C ASP A 46 -5.09 -4.19 14.29
N LEU A 47 -5.09 -3.63 13.07
CA LEU A 47 -3.98 -3.76 12.15
C LEU A 47 -2.84 -2.78 12.49
N THR A 48 -1.61 -3.24 12.32
CA THR A 48 -0.49 -2.34 12.09
C THR A 48 -0.34 -2.13 10.59
N VAL A 49 -0.58 -0.92 10.10
CA VAL A 49 -0.48 -0.61 8.67
C VAL A 49 0.88 0.03 8.39
N VAL A 50 1.57 -0.44 7.36
CA VAL A 50 2.85 0.11 6.89
C VAL A 50 2.65 0.58 5.46
N SER A 51 2.66 1.90 5.21
CA SER A 51 2.32 2.43 3.89
C SER A 51 2.92 3.81 3.62
N TYR A 52 3.33 4.04 2.37
CA TYR A 52 3.46 5.39 1.81
C TYR A 52 2.06 5.94 1.55
N GLY A 53 1.49 6.61 2.55
CA GLY A 53 0.04 6.72 2.73
C GLY A 53 -0.69 7.59 1.71
N GLY A 54 -1.85 7.09 1.26
CA GLY A 54 -2.87 7.85 0.54
C GLY A 54 -4.28 7.37 0.88
N PRO A 55 -5.19 7.14 -0.08
CA PRO A 55 -6.56 6.78 0.22
C PRO A 55 -6.70 5.41 0.89
N ASP A 56 -5.72 4.52 0.74
CA ASP A 56 -5.63 3.24 1.44
C ASP A 56 -5.67 3.42 2.97
N ILE A 57 -4.80 4.26 3.51
CA ILE A 57 -4.75 4.55 4.95
C ILE A 57 -5.97 5.35 5.40
N GLY A 58 -6.50 6.23 4.53
CA GLY A 58 -7.67 7.04 4.81
C GLY A 58 -8.91 6.19 5.06
N MET A 59 -9.21 5.26 4.13
CA MET A 59 -10.34 4.35 4.27
C MET A 59 -10.21 3.43 5.48
N LEU A 60 -9.01 2.87 5.72
CA LEU A 60 -8.76 2.01 6.89
C LEU A 60 -8.88 2.78 8.21
N ALA A 61 -8.42 4.03 8.26
CA ALA A 61 -8.55 4.90 9.43
C ALA A 61 -10.01 5.32 9.68
N ALA A 62 -10.76 5.64 8.63
CA ALA A 62 -12.17 6.00 8.72
C ALA A 62 -13.03 4.83 9.24
N ALA A 63 -12.72 3.62 8.78
CA ALA A 63 -13.37 2.38 9.20
C ALA A 63 -12.87 1.82 10.54
N GLY A 64 -11.93 2.49 11.21
CA GLY A 64 -11.41 2.06 12.53
C GLY A 64 -10.64 0.74 12.49
N ARG A 65 -9.95 0.42 11.40
CA ARG A 65 -9.22 -0.85 11.23
C ARG A 65 -7.78 -0.81 11.74
N ILE A 66 -7.26 0.40 12.01
CA ILE A 66 -5.85 0.63 12.33
C ILE A 66 -5.68 0.74 13.85
N ARG A 67 -4.81 -0.11 14.42
CA ARG A 67 -4.24 0.08 15.77
C ARG A 67 -3.03 1.01 15.72
N LYS A 68 -2.14 0.76 14.76
CA LYS A 68 -0.88 1.48 14.57
C LYS A 68 -0.64 1.75 13.09
N LEU A 69 -0.16 2.94 12.76
CA LEU A 69 0.28 3.30 11.42
C LEU A 69 1.78 3.59 11.45
N VAL A 70 2.53 3.00 10.53
CA VAL A 70 3.90 3.40 10.18
C VAL A 70 3.81 4.06 8.80
N ALA A 71 4.17 5.33 8.71
CA ALA A 71 4.08 6.09 7.47
C ALA A 71 5.12 7.21 7.43
N ALA A 72 5.53 7.58 6.22
CA ALA A 72 6.35 8.77 5.98
C ALA A 72 5.51 10.03 5.71
N PHE A 73 4.34 9.85 5.10
CA PHE A 73 3.37 10.89 4.82
C PHE A 73 1.98 10.27 4.59
N ALA A 74 0.97 11.13 4.46
CA ALA A 74 -0.39 10.78 4.12
C ALA A 74 -0.98 11.82 3.15
N THR A 75 -1.03 11.51 1.85
CA THR A 75 -1.45 12.46 0.82
C THR A 75 -2.30 11.83 -0.27
N LEU A 76 -3.20 12.62 -0.85
CA LEU A 76 -3.91 12.25 -2.08
C LEU A 76 -3.21 12.82 -3.33
N ASP A 77 -1.97 13.29 -3.21
CA ASP A 77 -1.18 14.03 -4.20
C ASP A 77 -1.82 15.37 -4.61
N SER A 78 -2.92 15.34 -5.39
CA SER A 78 -3.62 16.56 -5.84
C SER A 78 -4.37 17.26 -4.69
N ILE A 79 -4.68 16.53 -3.62
CA ILE A 79 -5.17 17.07 -2.35
C ILE A 79 -4.07 16.80 -1.30
N PRO A 80 -3.44 17.84 -0.73
CA PRO A 80 -2.20 17.68 0.03
C PRO A 80 -2.28 16.74 1.23
N LEU A 81 -3.42 16.73 1.93
CA LEU A 81 -3.61 15.95 3.15
C LEU A 81 -4.82 15.04 3.00
N GLU A 82 -4.64 13.76 3.33
CA GLU A 82 -5.73 12.79 3.33
C GLU A 82 -6.71 13.10 4.49
N PRO A 83 -7.99 13.40 4.20
CA PRO A 83 -8.90 13.98 5.19
C PRO A 83 -9.34 13.00 6.29
N HIS A 84 -9.46 11.70 5.98
CA HIS A 84 -9.91 10.70 6.94
C HIS A 84 -8.81 10.30 7.93
N PHE A 85 -7.58 10.19 7.46
CA PHE A 85 -6.34 10.09 8.23
C PHE A 85 -6.22 11.29 9.17
N ARG A 86 -6.34 12.53 8.65
CA ARG A 86 -6.30 13.73 9.50
C ARG A 86 -7.35 13.64 10.62
N ALA A 87 -8.61 13.40 10.27
CA ALA A 87 -9.68 13.32 11.24
C ALA A 87 -9.47 12.20 12.27
N ALA A 88 -8.80 11.10 11.90
CA ALA A 88 -8.45 10.01 12.81
C ALA A 88 -7.25 10.32 13.71
N ARG A 89 -6.26 11.05 13.19
CA ARG A 89 -5.12 11.53 13.97
C ARG A 89 -5.53 12.57 15.01
N GLU A 90 -6.35 13.54 14.62
CA GLU A 90 -6.81 14.63 15.51
C GLU A 90 -7.62 14.11 16.71
N ARG A 91 -8.35 12.99 16.54
CA ARG A 91 -9.09 12.32 17.63
C ARG A 91 -8.29 11.24 18.38
N GLY A 92 -7.02 11.04 18.04
CA GLY A 92 -6.16 10.04 18.69
C GLY A 92 -6.59 8.58 18.45
N ALA A 93 -7.14 8.26 17.28
CA ALA A 93 -7.73 6.94 17.01
C ALA A 93 -6.72 5.78 16.92
N PHE A 94 -5.45 6.06 16.67
CA PHE A 94 -4.40 5.04 16.50
C PHE A 94 -3.00 5.60 16.82
N GLU A 95 -2.07 4.70 17.14
CA GLU A 95 -0.65 5.02 17.31
C GLU A 95 0.00 5.35 15.96
N LEU A 96 0.84 6.38 15.90
CA LEU A 96 1.60 6.72 14.69
C LEU A 96 3.09 6.60 14.96
N MET A 97 3.78 5.83 14.11
CA MET A 97 5.22 5.89 13.93
C MET A 97 5.50 6.68 12.65
N GLU A 98 5.68 7.99 12.79
CA GLU A 98 5.98 8.89 11.69
C GLU A 98 7.49 8.93 11.47
N VAL A 99 7.96 8.52 10.29
CA VAL A 99 9.40 8.49 9.98
C VAL A 99 9.69 9.25 8.70
N ASP A 100 10.95 9.59 8.47
CA ASP A 100 11.35 10.12 7.16
C ASP A 100 11.15 9.07 6.05
N GLU A 101 10.95 9.54 4.82
CA GLU A 101 10.73 8.70 3.64
C GLU A 101 11.88 7.72 3.38
N ALA A 102 13.12 8.17 3.53
CA ALA A 102 14.31 7.32 3.38
C ALA A 102 14.41 6.33 4.54
N MET A 103 14.05 6.73 5.77
CA MET A 103 13.98 5.78 6.89
C MET A 103 12.97 4.67 6.61
N PHE A 104 11.79 5.01 6.09
CA PHE A 104 10.78 4.02 5.71
C PHE A 104 11.33 3.01 4.70
N MET A 105 11.94 3.51 3.61
CA MET A 105 12.54 2.68 2.56
C MET A 105 13.61 1.75 3.13
N TRP A 106 14.53 2.27 3.95
CA TRP A 106 15.59 1.46 4.56
C TRP A 106 15.07 0.47 5.60
N GLY A 107 13.95 0.76 6.27
CA GLY A 107 13.24 -0.19 7.12
C GLY A 107 12.70 -1.39 6.35
N LEU A 108 12.14 -1.17 5.15
CA LEU A 108 11.74 -2.26 4.25
C LEU A 108 12.96 -3.05 3.74
N HIS A 109 14.04 -2.37 3.33
CA HIS A 109 15.28 -3.05 2.93
C HIS A 109 15.86 -3.91 4.05
N ALA A 110 15.86 -3.42 5.29
CA ALA A 110 16.31 -4.19 6.44
C ALA A 110 15.47 -5.48 6.60
N ALA A 111 14.14 -5.38 6.46
CA ALA A 111 13.24 -6.53 6.52
C ALA A 111 13.49 -7.53 5.38
N ALA A 112 13.53 -7.05 4.12
CA ALA A 112 13.80 -7.87 2.93
C ALA A 112 15.14 -8.62 3.02
N ASN A 113 16.16 -7.99 3.60
CA ASN A 113 17.49 -8.60 3.80
C ASN A 113 17.60 -9.39 5.11
N ARG A 114 16.53 -9.51 5.89
CA ARG A 114 16.48 -10.21 7.20
C ARG A 114 17.47 -9.66 8.22
N LEU A 115 17.74 -8.36 8.14
CA LEU A 115 18.53 -7.61 9.13
C LEU A 115 17.60 -7.08 10.23
N SER A 116 18.15 -6.80 11.41
CA SER A 116 17.37 -6.21 12.52
C SER A 116 17.12 -4.71 12.32
N PHE A 117 18.06 -4.02 11.68
CA PHE A 117 18.00 -2.59 11.38
C PHE A 117 18.95 -2.25 10.22
N MET A 118 18.80 -1.05 9.65
CA MET A 118 19.83 -0.44 8.80
C MET A 118 20.23 0.94 9.36
N PRO A 119 21.53 1.33 9.28
CA PRO A 119 21.98 2.67 9.65
C PRO A 119 21.49 3.70 8.62
N VAL A 120 20.82 4.75 9.08
CA VAL A 120 20.25 5.81 8.23
C VAL A 120 20.58 7.18 8.81
N ARG A 121 20.98 8.13 7.96
CA ARG A 121 21.27 9.51 8.39
C ARG A 121 19.99 10.31 8.66
N ALA A 122 18.96 10.11 7.83
CA ALA A 122 17.67 10.75 8.00
C ALA A 122 17.09 10.50 9.40
N GLY A 123 16.40 11.50 9.93
CA GLY A 123 15.91 11.54 11.30
C GLY A 123 16.83 12.27 12.29
N ILE A 124 18.16 12.20 12.13
CA ILE A 124 19.08 12.95 13.00
C ILE A 124 18.87 14.46 12.81
N GLY A 125 18.71 15.18 13.93
CA GLY A 125 18.49 16.62 13.94
C GLY A 125 17.04 17.06 13.64
N SER A 126 16.13 16.12 13.37
CA SER A 126 14.70 16.39 13.27
C SER A 126 13.94 15.91 14.50
N ASP A 127 12.64 16.18 14.55
CA ASP A 127 11.76 15.70 15.60
C ASP A 127 11.39 14.21 15.49
N VAL A 128 11.83 13.49 14.45
CA VAL A 128 11.50 12.08 14.24
C VAL A 128 11.89 11.22 15.46
N LEU A 129 13.07 11.43 16.05
CA LEU A 129 13.46 10.68 17.26
C LEU A 129 12.66 11.09 18.50
N ARG A 130 12.21 12.36 18.56
CA ARG A 130 11.38 12.87 19.66
C ARG A 130 9.98 12.25 19.65
N VAL A 131 9.36 12.15 18.47
CA VAL A 131 8.02 11.59 18.32
C VAL A 131 8.00 10.05 18.26
N ASN A 132 9.17 9.43 18.04
CA ASN A 132 9.35 7.98 18.10
C ASN A 132 10.39 7.59 19.16
N PRO A 133 10.06 7.62 20.46
CA PRO A 133 11.00 7.36 21.54
C PRO A 133 11.52 5.91 21.57
N GLY A 134 10.97 5.01 20.74
CA GLY A 134 11.48 3.66 20.54
C GLY A 134 12.68 3.56 19.58
N LEU A 135 12.92 4.57 18.74
CA LEU A 135 14.07 4.59 17.84
C LEU A 135 15.38 4.72 18.62
N ARG A 136 16.44 4.12 18.09
CA ARG A 136 17.79 4.11 18.67
C ARG A 136 18.81 4.55 17.63
N THR A 137 20.00 4.89 18.09
CA THR A 137 21.14 5.22 17.22
C THR A 137 22.20 4.12 17.26
N VAL A 138 23.08 4.12 16.26
CA VAL A 138 24.25 3.24 16.16
C VAL A 138 25.44 4.07 15.71
N THR A 139 26.61 3.81 16.30
CA THR A 139 27.86 4.48 15.95
C THR A 139 28.71 3.57 15.06
N SER A 140 29.28 4.15 14.01
CA SER A 140 30.21 3.48 13.11
C SER A 140 31.41 2.93 13.89
N PRO A 141 31.82 1.68 13.65
CA PRO A 141 33.02 1.12 14.26
C PRO A 141 34.31 1.52 13.53
N TYR A 142 34.23 2.34 12.48
CA TYR A 142 35.38 2.81 11.69
C TYR A 142 35.87 4.20 12.15
N ASP A 143 36.99 4.67 11.60
CA ASP A 143 37.66 5.91 12.01
C ASP A 143 36.78 7.17 11.91
N ASP A 144 35.73 7.14 11.10
CA ASP A 144 34.77 8.25 10.96
C ASP A 144 33.92 8.48 12.23
N GLY A 145 33.71 7.44 13.06
CA GLY A 145 32.95 7.49 14.30
C GLY A 145 31.52 8.03 14.14
N GLU A 146 30.96 8.01 12.93
CA GLU A 146 29.68 8.67 12.65
C GLU A 146 28.53 7.96 13.35
N THR A 147 27.54 8.73 13.81
CA THR A 147 26.32 8.20 14.44
C THR A 147 25.13 8.31 13.51
N TYR A 148 24.39 7.21 13.35
CA TYR A 148 23.21 7.07 12.51
C TYR A 148 21.99 6.67 13.33
N VAL A 149 20.78 6.87 12.79
CA VAL A 149 19.59 6.18 13.30
C VAL A 149 19.70 4.70 12.92
N ALA A 150 19.48 3.82 13.88
CA ALA A 150 19.31 2.38 13.64
C ALA A 150 17.83 2.14 13.30
N MET A 151 17.46 2.37 12.03
CA MET A 151 16.07 2.21 11.59
C MET A 151 15.67 0.73 11.63
N PRO A 152 14.69 0.34 12.46
CA PRO A 152 14.31 -1.07 12.60
C PRO A 152 13.71 -1.63 11.32
N ALA A 153 13.87 -2.94 11.13
CA ALA A 153 13.23 -3.65 10.05
C ALA A 153 11.70 -3.57 10.13
N LEU A 154 11.07 -3.16 9.03
CA LEU A 154 9.62 -3.13 8.87
C LEU A 154 9.13 -4.49 8.35
N ARG A 155 9.19 -5.52 9.21
CA ARG A 155 8.70 -6.86 8.87
C ARG A 155 7.18 -6.87 8.80
N LEU A 156 6.63 -7.58 7.81
CA LEU A 156 5.21 -7.59 7.52
C LEU A 156 4.68 -9.03 7.62
N ASP A 157 3.50 -9.22 8.21
CA ASP A 157 2.81 -10.52 8.17
C ASP A 157 2.21 -10.74 6.76
N ALA A 158 1.71 -9.66 6.16
CA ALA A 158 1.20 -9.66 4.81
C ALA A 158 1.52 -8.37 4.05
N ALA A 159 1.57 -8.45 2.72
CA ALA A 159 1.65 -7.30 1.82
C ALA A 159 0.59 -7.33 0.73
N PHE A 160 0.00 -6.17 0.46
CA PHE A 160 -0.83 -5.91 -0.72
C PHE A 160 -0.09 -4.99 -1.68
N VAL A 161 -0.03 -5.38 -2.94
CA VAL A 161 0.53 -4.53 -4.02
C VAL A 161 -0.35 -4.62 -5.27
N HIS A 162 -0.22 -3.62 -6.14
CA HIS A 162 -0.91 -3.60 -7.43
C HIS A 162 0.07 -3.34 -8.57
N VAL A 163 -0.03 -4.10 -9.64
CA VAL A 163 0.84 -4.00 -10.82
C VAL A 163 0.03 -4.01 -12.11
N ASN A 164 0.62 -3.60 -13.23
CA ASN A 164 -0.09 -3.55 -14.50
C ASN A 164 -0.35 -4.97 -15.04
N ARG A 165 0.65 -5.86 -15.00
CA ARG A 165 0.52 -7.24 -15.48
C ARG A 165 1.07 -8.21 -14.45
N ALA A 166 0.49 -9.39 -14.37
CA ALA A 166 1.08 -10.51 -13.66
C ALA A 166 0.87 -11.81 -14.42
N ASP A 167 1.64 -12.85 -14.12
CA ASP A 167 1.31 -14.22 -14.53
C ASP A 167 0.74 -15.03 -13.37
N ARG A 168 0.15 -16.18 -13.69
CA ARG A 168 -0.41 -17.13 -12.70
C ARG A 168 0.60 -17.69 -11.70
N LEU A 169 1.90 -17.48 -11.91
CA LEU A 169 2.98 -17.95 -11.03
C LEU A 169 3.42 -16.88 -10.01
N GLY A 170 2.97 -15.64 -10.18
CA GLY A 170 3.31 -14.51 -9.32
C GLY A 170 4.49 -13.68 -9.80
N ASN A 171 4.89 -13.77 -11.07
CA ASN A 171 5.75 -12.74 -11.64
C ASN A 171 4.88 -11.52 -11.99
N GLY A 172 5.31 -10.32 -11.63
CA GLY A 172 4.55 -9.08 -11.86
C GLY A 172 5.38 -8.01 -12.54
N GLN A 173 4.74 -7.26 -13.43
CA GLN A 173 5.33 -6.19 -14.23
C GLN A 173 4.62 -4.86 -13.97
N TYR A 174 5.40 -3.82 -13.68
CA TYR A 174 4.91 -2.45 -13.78
C TYR A 174 5.20 -1.86 -15.16
N LEU A 175 4.32 -0.99 -15.64
CA LEU A 175 4.44 -0.30 -16.93
C LEU A 175 4.48 1.22 -16.79
N GLY A 176 4.17 1.73 -15.59
CA GLY A 176 4.25 3.15 -15.27
C GLY A 176 5.69 3.66 -15.18
N PRO A 177 5.87 4.98 -14.97
CA PRO A 177 7.19 5.59 -14.90
C PRO A 177 8.00 5.18 -13.65
N ASP A 178 7.35 4.62 -12.64
CA ASP A 178 7.93 4.36 -11.33
C ASP A 178 7.51 2.98 -10.78
N PRO A 179 8.46 2.15 -10.31
CA PRO A 179 8.15 0.90 -9.62
C PRO A 179 7.60 1.11 -8.20
N TYR A 180 7.76 2.31 -7.64
CA TYR A 180 7.62 2.57 -6.20
C TYR A 180 8.49 1.59 -5.40
N PHE A 181 7.93 1.00 -4.34
CA PHE A 181 8.62 0.07 -3.45
C PHE A 181 7.88 -1.26 -3.35
N ASP A 182 7.07 -1.59 -4.37
CA ASP A 182 6.15 -2.75 -4.34
C ASP A 182 6.88 -4.09 -4.21
N ASP A 183 8.06 -4.20 -4.82
CA ASP A 183 8.95 -5.36 -4.69
C ASP A 183 9.46 -5.51 -3.26
N LEU A 184 9.88 -4.41 -2.63
CA LEU A 184 10.31 -4.42 -1.22
C LEU A 184 9.18 -4.77 -0.27
N PHE A 185 7.95 -4.32 -0.52
CA PHE A 185 6.79 -4.76 0.27
C PHE A 185 6.58 -6.27 0.18
N CYS A 186 6.71 -6.85 -1.02
CA CYS A 186 6.60 -8.30 -1.19
C CYS A 186 7.77 -9.05 -0.52
N GLU A 187 9.00 -8.52 -0.61
CA GLU A 187 10.19 -9.14 -0.01
C GLU A 187 10.24 -9.02 1.52
N ALA A 188 9.64 -7.97 2.09
CA ALA A 188 9.56 -7.74 3.54
C ALA A 188 8.44 -8.52 4.25
N ALA A 189 7.56 -9.19 3.49
CA ALA A 189 6.38 -9.87 4.01
C ALA A 189 6.51 -11.39 4.07
N ASP A 190 5.87 -12.00 5.07
CA ASP A 190 5.73 -13.46 5.15
C ASP A 190 4.79 -14.00 4.07
N THR A 191 3.75 -13.23 3.71
CA THR A 191 2.85 -13.52 2.57
C THR A 191 2.59 -12.26 1.74
N ALA A 192 2.58 -12.37 0.41
CA ALA A 192 2.29 -11.23 -0.47
C ALA A 192 1.20 -11.54 -1.49
N TYR A 193 0.28 -10.59 -1.65
CA TYR A 193 -0.86 -10.67 -2.55
C TYR A 193 -0.76 -9.55 -3.57
N VAL A 194 -0.63 -9.94 -4.83
CA VAL A 194 -0.41 -9.05 -5.96
C VAL A 194 -1.70 -8.98 -6.76
N SER A 195 -2.37 -7.83 -6.68
CA SER A 195 -3.45 -7.52 -7.62
C SER A 195 -2.87 -6.98 -8.93
N CYS A 196 -3.53 -7.21 -10.06
CA CYS A 196 -3.09 -6.67 -11.34
C CYS A 196 -4.23 -6.31 -12.27
N GLU A 197 -3.99 -5.36 -13.17
CA GLU A 197 -4.98 -5.01 -14.21
C GLU A 197 -5.30 -6.19 -15.14
N ARG A 198 -4.30 -7.05 -15.42
CA ARG A 198 -4.49 -8.25 -16.25
C ARG A 198 -3.51 -9.35 -15.93
N VAL A 199 -4.01 -10.58 -15.85
CA VAL A 199 -3.18 -11.79 -15.84
C VAL A 199 -2.85 -12.18 -17.27
N VAL A 200 -1.57 -12.36 -17.57
CA VAL A 200 -1.06 -12.76 -18.89
C VAL A 200 -0.26 -14.06 -18.78
N ASP A 201 -0.04 -14.73 -19.92
CA ASP A 201 0.89 -15.85 -19.93
C ASP A 201 2.33 -15.37 -19.67
N THR A 202 3.14 -16.20 -19.02
CA THR A 202 4.53 -15.86 -18.67
C THR A 202 5.36 -15.43 -19.89
N ALA A 203 5.11 -16.04 -21.04
CA ALA A 203 5.78 -15.70 -22.30
C ALA A 203 5.42 -14.30 -22.84
N GLU A 204 4.36 -13.68 -22.31
CA GLU A 204 3.86 -12.37 -22.73
C GLU A 204 4.25 -11.24 -21.78
N LEU A 205 4.78 -11.56 -20.60
CA LEU A 205 5.13 -10.59 -19.55
C LEU A 205 6.15 -9.53 -20.00
N THR A 206 6.93 -9.75 -21.05
CA THR A 206 7.89 -8.74 -21.56
C THR A 206 7.46 -8.12 -22.88
N LYS A 207 6.21 -8.34 -23.33
CA LYS A 207 5.72 -7.79 -24.61
C LYS A 207 5.38 -6.30 -24.50
N GLU A 208 4.87 -5.87 -23.36
CA GLU A 208 4.36 -4.50 -23.15
C GLU A 208 5.33 -3.59 -22.39
N GLY A 209 6.41 -4.16 -21.82
CA GLY A 209 7.41 -3.42 -21.07
C GLY A 209 8.76 -4.15 -21.04
N PRO A 210 9.84 -3.44 -20.70
CA PRO A 210 11.18 -4.01 -20.69
C PRO A 210 11.35 -5.02 -19.55
N PRO A 211 12.26 -6.01 -19.66
CA PRO A 211 12.48 -7.02 -18.60
C PRO A 211 12.81 -6.43 -17.22
N GLN A 212 13.42 -5.25 -17.17
CA GLN A 212 13.75 -4.52 -15.94
C GLN A 212 12.52 -4.14 -15.12
N SER A 213 11.33 -4.08 -15.75
CA SER A 213 10.10 -3.76 -15.04
C SER A 213 9.42 -4.98 -14.41
N LEU A 214 9.99 -6.18 -14.56
CA LEU A 214 9.60 -7.42 -13.87
C LEU A 214 10.22 -7.49 -12.47
N LEU A 215 9.83 -6.58 -11.58
CA LEU A 215 10.41 -6.49 -10.23
C LEU A 215 9.73 -7.42 -9.23
N ILE A 216 8.46 -7.77 -9.43
CA ILE A 216 7.76 -8.70 -8.55
C ILE A 216 8.11 -10.13 -8.97
N LYS A 217 8.75 -10.87 -8.06
CA LYS A 217 9.32 -12.19 -8.33
C LYS A 217 8.41 -13.27 -7.79
N ARG A 218 8.18 -14.33 -8.56
CA ARG A 218 7.32 -15.47 -8.13
C ARG A 218 7.63 -16.05 -6.74
N HIS A 219 8.83 -15.92 -6.21
CA HIS A 219 9.17 -16.53 -4.91
C HIS A 219 8.70 -15.69 -3.71
N THR A 220 8.38 -14.41 -3.91
CA THR A 220 7.84 -13.54 -2.85
C THR A 220 6.31 -13.47 -2.86
N VAL A 221 5.67 -13.98 -3.90
CA VAL A 221 4.21 -13.89 -4.09
C VAL A 221 3.49 -15.14 -3.64
N THR A 222 2.48 -14.96 -2.79
CA THR A 222 1.58 -16.01 -2.29
C THR A 222 0.30 -16.12 -3.13
N GLY A 223 -0.23 -15.00 -3.63
CA GLY A 223 -1.46 -14.96 -4.43
C GLY A 223 -1.46 -13.88 -5.50
N VAL A 224 -2.13 -14.16 -6.62
CA VAL A 224 -2.31 -13.25 -7.76
C VAL A 224 -3.79 -13.01 -7.98
N ILE A 225 -4.20 -11.75 -8.09
CA ILE A 225 -5.61 -11.35 -8.20
C ILE A 225 -5.76 -10.50 -9.46
N GLU A 226 -6.52 -10.98 -10.45
CA GLU A 226 -6.91 -10.14 -11.57
C GLU A 226 -8.00 -9.17 -11.12
N ALA A 227 -7.68 -7.88 -11.09
CA ALA A 227 -8.56 -6.81 -10.65
C ALA A 227 -8.43 -5.62 -11.63
N PRO A 228 -9.12 -5.65 -12.78
CA PRO A 228 -9.15 -4.54 -13.72
C PRO A 228 -9.70 -3.28 -13.05
N ASN A 229 -9.06 -2.13 -13.28
CA ASN A 229 -9.29 -0.87 -12.58
C ASN A 229 -9.15 -1.01 -11.04
N GLY A 230 -8.33 -1.96 -10.60
CA GLY A 230 -8.19 -2.33 -9.19
C GLY A 230 -7.45 -1.29 -8.36
N ALA A 231 -6.70 -0.41 -9.01
CA ALA A 231 -6.07 0.74 -8.38
C ALA A 231 -6.99 1.95 -8.20
N HIS A 232 -8.18 1.95 -8.82
CA HIS A 232 -9.11 3.07 -8.77
C HIS A 232 -9.47 3.44 -7.32
N PHE A 233 -9.49 4.73 -6.95
CA PHE A 233 -9.38 5.93 -7.80
C PHE A 233 -7.96 6.49 -7.96
N THR A 234 -6.94 5.77 -7.50
CA THR A 234 -5.53 6.16 -7.71
C THR A 234 -5.10 5.97 -9.17
N SER A 235 -3.96 6.52 -9.58
CA SER A 235 -3.45 6.29 -10.93
C SER A 235 -2.87 4.88 -11.11
N CYS A 236 -2.95 4.31 -12.31
CA CYS A 236 -2.21 3.11 -12.71
C CYS A 236 -1.70 3.31 -14.14
N ALA A 237 -0.67 4.15 -14.30
CA ALA A 237 -0.13 4.42 -15.62
C ALA A 237 0.50 3.14 -16.21
N PRO A 238 0.33 2.86 -17.51
CA PRO A 238 -0.43 3.63 -18.50
C PRO A 238 -1.92 3.26 -18.60
N ASP A 239 -2.39 2.22 -17.90
CA ASP A 239 -3.74 1.67 -18.00
C ASP A 239 -4.82 2.72 -17.68
N HIS A 240 -4.66 3.52 -16.63
CA HIS A 240 -5.55 4.64 -16.34
C HIS A 240 -4.90 5.78 -15.53
N PRO A 241 -5.34 7.04 -15.74
CA PRO A 241 -4.95 8.15 -14.88
C PRO A 241 -5.62 8.04 -13.50
N ARG A 242 -5.27 8.96 -12.60
CA ARG A 242 -6.04 9.15 -11.36
C ARG A 242 -7.42 9.70 -11.71
N ASP A 243 -8.45 9.19 -11.04
CA ASP A 243 -9.77 9.78 -11.15
C ASP A 243 -9.88 10.98 -10.19
N GLU A 244 -9.47 12.15 -10.68
CA GLU A 244 -9.44 13.38 -9.86
C GLU A 244 -10.84 13.81 -9.41
N ALA A 245 -11.87 13.58 -10.23
CA ALA A 245 -13.24 13.93 -9.89
C ALA A 245 -13.75 13.05 -8.74
N PHE A 246 -13.54 11.74 -8.84
CA PHE A 246 -13.95 10.79 -7.80
C PHE A 246 -13.11 10.94 -6.54
N GLN A 247 -11.80 11.21 -6.65
CA GLN A 247 -10.96 11.50 -5.50
C GLN A 247 -11.43 12.73 -4.73
N LYS A 248 -11.81 13.81 -5.44
CA LYS A 248 -12.39 15.00 -4.80
C LYS A 248 -13.71 14.68 -4.11
N HIS A 249 -14.55 13.84 -4.72
CA HIS A 249 -15.78 13.36 -4.09
C HIS A 249 -15.50 12.61 -2.80
N TYR A 250 -14.66 11.57 -2.85
CA TYR A 250 -14.17 10.85 -1.67
C TYR A 250 -13.69 11.80 -0.56
N ALA A 251 -12.82 12.76 -0.91
CA ALA A 251 -12.23 13.67 0.07
C ALA A 251 -13.20 14.66 0.71
N THR A 252 -14.38 14.88 0.12
CA THR A 252 -15.37 15.87 0.58
C THR A 252 -16.66 15.25 1.09
N THR A 253 -16.87 13.96 0.87
CA THR A 253 -18.06 13.23 1.32
C THR A 253 -17.86 12.66 2.72
N PRO A 254 -18.82 12.83 3.65
CA PRO A 254 -18.78 12.17 4.95
C PRO A 254 -18.58 10.65 4.81
N TRP A 255 -17.74 10.07 5.65
CA TRP A 255 -17.37 8.65 5.54
C TRP A 255 -18.57 7.69 5.51
N ALA A 256 -19.58 7.94 6.35
CA ALA A 256 -20.77 7.09 6.40
C ALA A 256 -21.50 7.06 5.05
N GLU A 257 -21.69 8.21 4.42
CA GLU A 257 -22.31 8.33 3.10
C GLU A 257 -21.45 7.69 2.01
N PHE A 258 -20.14 7.93 2.03
CA PHE A 258 -19.22 7.35 1.05
C PHE A 258 -19.19 5.83 1.13
N SER A 259 -19.07 5.29 2.34
CA SER A 259 -18.99 3.84 2.57
C SER A 259 -20.30 3.13 2.25
N GLU A 260 -21.45 3.69 2.62
CA GLU A 260 -22.76 3.15 2.26
C GLU A 260 -22.95 3.07 0.75
N ARG A 261 -22.56 4.12 0.01
CA ARG A 261 -22.77 4.17 -1.44
C ARG A 261 -21.79 3.29 -2.23
N PHE A 262 -20.52 3.25 -1.82
CA PHE A 262 -19.46 2.66 -2.66
C PHE A 262 -18.85 1.39 -2.09
N LEU A 263 -18.98 1.11 -0.80
CA LEU A 263 -18.24 0.03 -0.12
C LEU A 263 -19.13 -1.06 0.51
N ALA A 264 -20.45 -1.01 0.28
CA ALA A 264 -21.39 -1.96 0.88
C ALA A 264 -21.26 -3.38 0.34
N ASP A 265 -20.92 -3.52 -0.94
CA ASP A 265 -20.93 -4.79 -1.68
C ASP A 265 -19.52 -5.11 -2.27
N ASP A 266 -19.47 -6.02 -3.23
CA ASP A 266 -18.25 -6.50 -3.86
C ASP A 266 -17.56 -5.45 -4.78
N GLU A 267 -16.43 -5.86 -5.36
CA GLU A 267 -15.66 -5.00 -6.26
C GLU A 267 -16.45 -4.64 -7.54
N HIS A 268 -17.30 -5.53 -8.05
CA HIS A 268 -18.10 -5.26 -9.24
C HIS A 268 -19.14 -4.17 -8.96
N ALA A 269 -19.81 -4.24 -7.80
CA ALA A 269 -20.73 -3.23 -7.33
C ALA A 269 -20.05 -1.87 -7.14
N TYR A 270 -18.84 -1.84 -6.57
CA TYR A 270 -18.04 -0.60 -6.49
C TYR A 270 -17.82 0.02 -7.87
N GLN A 271 -17.33 -0.76 -8.83
CA GLN A 271 -17.05 -0.27 -10.19
C GLN A 271 -18.32 0.23 -10.88
N ALA A 272 -19.45 -0.48 -10.74
CA ALA A 272 -20.74 -0.05 -11.28
C ALA A 272 -21.26 1.24 -10.63
N ALA A 273 -21.10 1.39 -9.31
CA ALA A 273 -21.49 2.58 -8.57
C ALA A 273 -20.67 3.81 -8.98
N VAL A 274 -19.35 3.66 -9.17
CA VAL A 274 -18.46 4.70 -9.70
C VAL A 274 -18.90 5.13 -11.11
N GLN A 275 -19.15 4.18 -12.01
CA GLN A 275 -19.61 4.50 -13.37
C GLN A 275 -20.95 5.24 -13.36
N THR A 276 -21.87 4.84 -12.49
CA THR A 276 -23.18 5.49 -12.33
C THR A 276 -23.01 6.92 -11.82
N TRP A 277 -22.16 7.12 -10.81
CA TRP A 277 -21.82 8.43 -10.28
C TRP A 277 -21.24 9.39 -11.34
N HIS A 278 -20.40 8.89 -12.25
CA HIS A 278 -19.89 9.70 -13.36
C HIS A 278 -20.96 10.08 -14.38
N LYS A 279 -21.88 9.15 -14.71
CA LYS A 279 -23.00 9.42 -15.62
C LYS A 279 -23.93 10.50 -15.07
N GLU A 280 -24.22 10.45 -13.76
CA GLU A 280 -25.04 11.46 -13.06
C GLU A 280 -24.46 12.88 -13.13
N ARG A 281 -23.14 13.03 -13.29
CA ARG A 281 -22.45 14.33 -13.34
C ARG A 281 -22.13 14.81 -14.75
N SER A 282 -22.26 13.91 -15.73
CA SER A 282 -22.09 14.20 -17.15
C SER A 282 -23.41 14.53 -17.83
N SER A 283 -24.54 14.34 -17.13
CA SER A 283 -25.91 14.65 -17.56
C SER A 283 -26.36 16.00 -17.00
#